data_AF-A0A418YR25-F1
#
_entry.id   AF-A0A418YR25-F1
#
_cell.length_a   1.000
_cell.length_b   1.000
_cell.length_c   1.000
_cell.angle_alpha   90.00
_cell.angle_beta   90.00
_cell.angle_gamma   90.00
#
_symmetry.space_group_name_H-M   'P 1'
#
loop_
_entity.id
_entity.type
_entity.pdbx_description
1 polymer ?
#
loop_
_entity_poly.entity_id
_entity_poly.type
_entity_poly.pdbx_seq_one_letter_code
_entity_poly.pdbx_strand_id
1 'polypeptide(L)'
;MALYVEAKGWPSKTYRDPRRAGQSKPTNPTNQAAHWYAQAMLKALRLQTAHPDAVIAIALPDVPRYRRLFEETRGGLAKLGVALLFVSEGGRVDPVGL
;
A
#
# COMPACT_ATOMS: atom_id res chain seq x y z
N MET A 1 8.75 -19.71 9.26
CA MET A 1 7.78 -19.02 8.40
C MET A 1 8.25 -17.58 8.21
N ALA A 2 8.44 -17.12 6.98
CA ALA A 2 8.91 -15.76 6.68
C ALA A 2 7.73 -14.82 6.37
N LEU A 3 7.89 -13.53 6.65
CA LEU A 3 6.94 -12.47 6.29
C LEU A 3 7.64 -11.47 5.35
N TYR A 4 7.07 -11.27 4.17
CA TYR A 4 7.51 -10.22 3.24
C TYR A 4 6.49 -9.08 3.23
N VAL A 5 6.97 -7.85 3.38
CA VAL A 5 6.12 -6.65 3.41
C VAL A 5 6.55 -5.68 2.32
N GLU A 6 5.65 -5.40 1.37
CA GLU A 6 5.82 -4.30 0.42
C GLU A 6 5.20 -3.03 1.01
N ALA A 7 6.04 -2.04 1.34
CA ALA A 7 5.59 -0.80 1.97
C ALA A 7 5.45 0.35 0.98
N LYS A 8 4.37 1.13 1.09
CA LYS A 8 4.21 2.43 0.40
C LYS A 8 4.10 3.58 1.40
N GLY A 9 4.55 4.76 0.96
CA GLY A 9 4.57 5.97 1.78
C GLY A 9 3.26 6.78 1.70
N TRP A 10 3.18 7.80 2.55
CA TRP A 10 2.07 8.76 2.57
C TRP A 10 1.96 9.52 1.25
N PRO A 11 0.77 9.59 0.62
CA PRO A 11 0.57 10.41 -0.58
C PRO A 11 0.68 11.89 -0.21
N SER A 12 1.89 12.47 -0.32
CA SER A 12 2.14 13.87 -0.01
C SER A 12 1.53 14.81 -1.06
N LYS A 13 0.93 15.93 -0.64
CA LYS A 13 0.51 17.03 -1.54
C LYS A 13 1.65 17.96 -1.97
N THR A 14 2.77 17.95 -1.25
CA THR A 14 3.91 18.85 -1.46
C THR A 14 5.18 18.07 -1.83
N TYR A 15 6.13 18.73 -2.49
CA TYR A 15 7.47 18.16 -2.69
C TYR A 15 8.21 18.12 -1.35
N ARG A 16 8.89 17.01 -1.06
CA ARG A 16 9.79 16.85 0.10
C ARG A 16 11.11 17.62 -0.09
N ASP A 17 11.38 18.07 -1.33
CA ASP A 17 12.51 18.92 -1.68
C ASP A 17 12.27 20.36 -1.19
N PRO A 18 13.13 20.90 -0.30
CA PRO A 18 12.98 22.26 0.22
C PRO A 18 12.97 23.34 -0.87
N ARG A 19 13.56 23.09 -2.04
CA ARG A 19 13.57 24.02 -3.19
C ARG A 19 12.22 24.11 -3.91
N ARG A 20 11.30 23.16 -3.64
CA ARG A 20 9.97 23.05 -4.27
C ARG A 20 8.83 22.91 -3.26
N ALA A 21 9.10 23.16 -1.97
CA ALA A 21 8.17 22.94 -0.87
C ALA A 21 6.83 23.71 -1.01
N GLY A 22 6.81 24.82 -1.76
CA GLY A 22 5.60 25.61 -2.06
C GLY A 22 4.87 25.23 -3.35
N GLN A 23 5.37 24.27 -4.14
CA GLN A 23 4.73 23.87 -5.40
C GLN A 23 3.76 22.71 -5.15
N SER A 24 2.49 22.93 -5.47
CA SER A 24 1.48 21.86 -5.50
C SER A 24 1.90 20.79 -6.51
N LYS A 25 1.97 19.54 -6.09
CA LYS A 25 2.25 18.43 -7.02
C LYS A 25 1.12 18.36 -8.06
N PRO A 26 1.41 18.37 -9.38
CA PRO A 26 0.38 18.41 -10.43
C PRO A 26 -0.58 17.21 -10.40
N THR A 27 -0.12 16.08 -9.89
CA THR A 27 -0.89 14.84 -9.86
C THR A 27 -1.84 14.82 -8.67
N ASN A 28 -3.14 14.75 -8.93
CA ASN A 28 -4.16 14.54 -7.89
C ASN A 28 -3.72 13.38 -6.96
N PRO A 29 -3.60 13.59 -5.63
CA PRO A 29 -3.14 12.58 -4.67
C PRO A 29 -3.88 11.24 -4.79
N THR A 30 -5.13 11.31 -5.24
CA THR A 30 -6.02 10.18 -5.54
C THR A 30 -5.47 9.26 -6.62
N ASN A 31 -4.84 9.82 -7.66
CA ASN A 31 -4.23 9.06 -8.76
C ASN A 31 -2.89 8.45 -8.33
N GLN A 32 -2.12 9.16 -7.49
CA GLN A 32 -0.86 8.64 -6.94
C GLN A 32 -1.10 7.40 -6.06
N ALA A 33 -2.11 7.47 -5.18
CA ALA A 33 -2.47 6.35 -4.32
C ALA A 33 -2.88 5.10 -5.11
N ALA A 34 -3.72 5.26 -6.14
CA ALA A 34 -4.12 4.14 -7.00
C ALA A 34 -2.92 3.53 -7.77
N HIS A 35 -2.01 4.38 -8.27
CA HIS A 35 -0.81 3.91 -8.95
C HIS A 35 0.10 3.11 -8.00
N TRP A 36 0.35 3.61 -6.79
CA TRP A 36 1.15 2.90 -5.80
C TRP A 36 0.48 1.61 -5.32
N TYR A 37 -0.84 1.59 -5.22
CA TYR A 37 -1.61 0.40 -4.89
C TYR A 37 -1.42 -0.69 -5.95
N ALA A 38 -1.58 -0.36 -7.24
CA ALA A 38 -1.37 -1.29 -8.34
C ALA A 38 0.07 -1.84 -8.39
N GLN A 39 1.06 -0.97 -8.18
CA GLN A 39 2.46 -1.40 -8.07
C GLN A 39 2.69 -2.37 -6.90
N ALA A 40 2.10 -2.07 -5.74
CA ALA A 40 2.23 -2.92 -4.56
C ALA A 40 1.58 -4.29 -4.77
N MET A 41 0.40 -4.34 -5.40
CA MET A 41 -0.26 -5.60 -5.75
C MET A 41 0.59 -6.45 -6.71
N LEU A 42 1.14 -5.84 -7.77
CA LEU A 42 2.02 -6.56 -8.71
C LEU A 42 3.26 -7.11 -7.99
N LYS A 43 3.86 -6.34 -7.08
CA LYS A 43 5.02 -6.78 -6.31
C LYS A 43 4.67 -7.90 -5.35
N ALA A 44 3.53 -7.81 -4.66
CA ALA A 44 3.04 -8.87 -3.76
C ALA A 44 2.81 -10.18 -4.51
N LEU A 45 2.20 -10.14 -5.69
CA LEU A 45 2.05 -11.30 -6.57
C LEU A 45 3.40 -11.94 -6.92
N ARG A 46 4.39 -11.12 -7.29
CA ARG A 46 5.74 -11.63 -7.61
C ARG A 46 6.43 -12.24 -6.38
N LEU A 47 6.24 -11.67 -5.19
CA LEU A 47 6.77 -12.21 -3.94
C LEU A 47 6.10 -13.53 -3.57
N GLN A 48 4.79 -13.63 -3.73
CA GLN A 48 4.04 -14.87 -3.49
C GLN A 48 4.54 -16.00 -4.41
N THR A 49 4.81 -15.70 -5.69
CA THR A 49 5.40 -16.68 -6.61
C THR A 49 6.84 -17.07 -6.22
N ALA A 50 7.66 -16.10 -5.79
CA ALA A 50 9.05 -16.35 -5.42
C ALA A 50 9.21 -17.06 -4.05
N HIS A 51 8.23 -16.90 -3.16
CA HIS A 51 8.25 -17.38 -1.79
C HIS A 51 6.90 -18.02 -1.41
N PRO A 52 6.60 -19.22 -1.95
CA PRO A 52 5.28 -19.85 -1.80
C PRO A 52 4.91 -20.18 -0.35
N ASP A 53 5.90 -20.41 0.53
CA ASP A 53 5.68 -20.74 1.95
C ASP A 53 5.73 -19.50 2.87
N ALA A 54 5.83 -18.30 2.30
CA ALA A 54 5.89 -17.06 3.07
C ALA A 54 4.54 -16.36 3.14
N VAL A 55 4.32 -15.63 4.24
CA VAL A 55 3.20 -14.69 4.33
C VAL A 55 3.57 -13.42 3.58
N ILE A 56 2.70 -12.98 2.67
CA ILE A 56 2.89 -11.77 1.89
C ILE A 56 1.92 -10.70 2.37
N ALA A 57 2.45 -9.52 2.70
CA ALA A 57 1.64 -8.39 3.10
C ALA A 57 2.00 -7.12 2.34
N ILE A 58 1.01 -6.23 2.19
CA ILE A 58 1.21 -4.87 1.68
C ILE A 58 0.97 -3.89 2.84
N ALA A 59 1.96 -3.06 3.15
CA ALA A 59 1.82 -2.00 4.15
C ALA A 59 1.49 -0.66 3.48
N LEU A 60 0.38 -0.04 3.89
CA LEU A 60 -0.12 1.23 3.35
C LEU A 60 -0.46 2.19 4.49
N PRO A 61 -0.34 3.50 4.27
CA PRO A 61 -0.93 4.50 5.16
C PRO A 61 -2.43 4.26 5.36
N ASP A 62 -2.90 4.44 6.59
CA ASP A 62 -4.33 4.39 6.90
C ASP A 62 -5.04 5.67 6.43
N VAL A 63 -5.37 5.72 5.14
CA VAL A 63 -6.15 6.80 4.53
C VAL A 63 -7.37 6.27 3.79
N PRO A 64 -8.47 7.04 3.70
CA PRO A 64 -9.72 6.58 3.10
C PRO A 64 -9.58 6.00 1.68
N ARG A 65 -8.65 6.55 0.89
CA ARG A 65 -8.42 6.08 -0.49
C ARG A 65 -7.86 4.66 -0.53
N TYR A 66 -6.91 4.30 0.32
CA TYR A 66 -6.37 2.94 0.36
C TYR A 66 -7.36 1.95 0.94
N ARG A 67 -8.12 2.34 1.98
CA ARG A 67 -9.21 1.51 2.50
C ARG A 67 -10.25 1.20 1.43
N ARG A 68 -10.65 2.20 0.64
CA ARG A 68 -11.58 1.99 -0.48
C ARG A 68 -11.03 1.03 -1.54
N LEU A 69 -9.77 1.21 -1.95
CA LEU A 69 -9.13 0.31 -2.92
C LEU A 69 -9.03 -1.12 -2.39
N PHE A 70 -8.76 -1.29 -1.09
CA PHE A 70 -8.81 -2.59 -0.43
C PHE A 70 -10.21 -3.20 -0.49
N GLU A 71 -11.26 -2.47 -0.08
CA GLU A 71 -12.63 -2.98 -0.12
C GLU A 71 -13.06 -3.41 -1.53
N GLU A 72 -12.68 -2.64 -2.55
CA GLU A 72 -12.93 -2.95 -3.96
C GLU A 72 -12.20 -4.22 -4.45
N THR A 73 -11.11 -4.63 -3.80
CA THR A 73 -10.23 -5.74 -4.24
C THR A 73 -10.09 -6.88 -3.23
N ARG A 74 -10.72 -6.80 -2.05
CA ARG A 74 -10.53 -7.72 -0.92
C ARG A 74 -10.76 -9.19 -1.28
N GLY A 75 -11.75 -9.47 -2.13
CA GLY A 75 -12.07 -10.83 -2.55
C GLY A 75 -10.97 -11.46 -3.43
N GLY A 76 -10.27 -10.65 -4.23
CA GLY A 76 -9.13 -11.11 -5.01
C GLY A 76 -7.89 -11.32 -4.13
N LEU A 77 -7.62 -10.37 -3.23
CA LEU A 77 -6.50 -10.44 -2.29
C LEU A 77 -6.59 -11.67 -1.38
N ALA A 78 -7.78 -11.99 -0.87
CA ALA A 78 -8.02 -13.18 -0.06
C ALA A 78 -7.66 -14.47 -0.82
N LYS A 79 -8.04 -14.59 -2.10
CA LYS A 79 -7.70 -15.75 -2.93
C LYS A 79 -6.20 -15.87 -3.20
N LEU A 80 -5.49 -14.75 -3.20
CA LEU A 80 -4.04 -14.68 -3.43
C LEU A 80 -3.23 -14.91 -2.14
N GLY A 81 -3.87 -14.93 -0.97
CA GLY A 81 -3.19 -15.00 0.32
C GLY A 81 -2.36 -13.75 0.64
N VAL A 82 -2.80 -12.58 0.17
CA VAL A 82 -2.10 -11.30 0.40
C VAL A 82 -2.85 -10.49 1.44
N ALA A 83 -2.19 -10.26 2.58
CA ALA A 83 -2.72 -9.42 3.66
C ALA A 83 -2.40 -7.94 3.43
N LEU A 84 -3.15 -7.05 4.09
CA LEU A 84 -2.83 -5.63 4.17
C LEU A 84 -2.54 -5.21 5.61
N LEU A 85 -1.60 -4.30 5.77
CA LEU A 85 -1.24 -3.65 7.04
C LEU A 85 -1.50 -2.15 6.89
N PHE A 86 -2.61 -1.65 7.44
CA PHE A 86 -2.88 -0.21 7.46
C PHE A 86 -2.11 0.45 8.60
N VAL A 87 -1.28 1.43 8.29
CA VAL A 87 -0.41 2.11 9.25
C VAL A 87 -0.90 3.53 9.45
N SER A 88 -1.41 3.82 10.64
CA SER A 88 -1.81 5.18 11.03
C SER A 88 -0.61 6.12 11.12
N GLU A 89 -0.85 7.44 11.17
CA GLU A 89 0.21 8.44 11.33
C GLU A 89 1.01 8.26 12.63
N GLY A 90 0.36 7.80 13.70
CA GLY A 90 1.00 7.46 14.98
C GLY A 90 1.69 6.10 15.01
N GLY A 91 1.78 5.38 13.88
CA GLY A 91 2.46 4.08 13.77
C GLY A 91 1.65 2.87 14.22
N ARG A 92 0.39 3.04 14.67
CA ARG A 92 -0.52 1.90 14.93
C ARG A 92 -0.77 1.14 13.63
N VAL A 93 -0.64 -0.18 13.68
CA VAL A 93 -0.87 -1.11 12.57
C VAL A 93 -2.22 -1.80 12.76
N ASP A 94 -3.02 -1.80 11.70
CA ASP A 94 -4.33 -2.47 11.58
C ASP A 94 -4.26 -3.51 10.45
N PRO A 95 -4.02 -4.79 10.78
CA PRO A 95 -3.93 -5.86 9.78
C PRO A 95 -5.32 -6.31 9.32
N VAL A 96 -5.47 -6.52 8.01
CA VAL A 96 -6.70 -7.06 7.40
C VAL A 96 -6.36 -8.13 6.37
N GLY A 97 -7.27 -9.09 6.17
CA GLY A 97 -7.08 -10.17 5.20
C GLY A 97 -5.98 -11.17 5.57
N LEU A 98 -5.70 -11.32 6.88
CA LEU A 98 -4.97 -12.45 7.44
C LEU A 98 -5.89 -13.67 7.61
#